data_AF-A0A521ZRT7-F1
#
_entry.id   AF-A0A521ZRT7-F1
#
_cell.length_a   1.000
_cell.length_b   1.000
_cell.length_c   1.000
_cell.angle_alpha   90.00
_cell.angle_beta   90.00
_cell.angle_gamma   90.00
#
_symmetry.space_group_name_H-M   'P 1'
#
loop_
_entity.id
_entity.type
_entity.pdbx_description
1 polymer ?
#
loop_
_entity_poly.entity_id
_entity_poly.type
_entity_poly.pdbx_seq_one_letter_code
_entity_poly.pdbx_strand_id
1 'polypeptide(L)'
;MKQHVNTALGSVLLLSLVVLVAVIAWQENRLINVETVPFSMLPTQPKACTEDAKICSDGSAVGRTGPNCEFAECPKTTGLADKLIVSSPGIGAAISSPVVVTGRARGTWFFEGSFPVEVHDSNGKLIGSAPAQFVPKSAEDTWMTTEFVDFRGEVKFSQPTTSEGYLLFKKDNPSDNRALDESFKLPVKFGKADDVSAWKTYRNKKYGFEFIYPAGWEAPEIKSPCCGMRFESAVAFRKSRTLEENSSGFDVKIYKGLGLDDQRFTDEIASTGDEPTSCEKNSFKSVTVGVDGYQSKEIYILGGDACFREGYFFSIARNGYLFNIVPIPEGGNEYVNYDGKKEVQKSLPEFNQVLSTFKFTK
;
A
#
# COMPACT_ATOMS: atom_id res chain seq x y z
N MET A 1 -4.68 -33.07 -107.84
CA MET A 1 -4.86 -33.82 -106.58
C MET A 1 -5.40 -32.88 -105.52
N LYS A 2 -6.70 -32.98 -105.20
CA LYS A 2 -7.32 -32.25 -104.10
C LYS A 2 -7.02 -33.01 -102.81
N GLN A 3 -6.19 -32.46 -101.92
CA GLN A 3 -6.00 -33.01 -100.58
C GLN A 3 -7.26 -32.71 -99.77
N HIS A 4 -8.07 -33.74 -99.57
CA HIS A 4 -9.10 -33.80 -98.55
C HIS A 4 -8.40 -33.70 -97.18
N VAL A 5 -8.38 -32.50 -96.61
CA VAL A 5 -8.05 -32.33 -95.19
C VAL A 5 -9.16 -33.03 -94.41
N ASN A 6 -8.82 -34.14 -93.78
CA ASN A 6 -9.73 -34.94 -92.97
C ASN A 6 -10.34 -34.07 -91.87
N THR A 7 -11.63 -33.77 -92.00
CA THR A 7 -12.44 -33.05 -91.02
C THR A 7 -12.39 -33.69 -89.63
N ALA A 8 -12.11 -35.00 -89.54
CA ALA A 8 -11.89 -35.71 -88.30
C ALA A 8 -10.65 -35.23 -87.51
N LEU A 9 -9.56 -34.83 -88.18
CA LEU A 9 -8.35 -34.33 -87.49
C LEU A 9 -8.58 -32.93 -86.90
N GLY A 10 -9.35 -32.09 -87.61
CA GLY A 10 -9.71 -30.74 -87.14
C GLY A 10 -10.55 -30.78 -85.87
N SER A 11 -11.51 -31.70 -85.78
CA SER A 11 -12.36 -31.88 -84.61
C SER A 11 -11.60 -32.36 -83.38
N VAL A 12 -10.63 -33.27 -83.55
CA VAL A 12 -9.79 -33.78 -82.45
C VAL A 12 -8.86 -32.68 -81.92
N LEU A 13 -8.27 -31.88 -82.82
CA LEU A 13 -7.44 -30.73 -82.42
C LEU A 13 -8.26 -29.67 -81.67
N LEU A 14 -9.48 -29.37 -82.13
CA LEU A 14 -10.35 -28.40 -81.46
C LEU A 14 -10.76 -28.88 -80.06
N LEU A 15 -11.16 -30.15 -79.92
CA LEU A 15 -11.49 -30.75 -78.62
C LEU A 15 -10.28 -30.78 -77.69
N SER A 16 -9.09 -31.10 -78.19
CA SER A 16 -7.85 -31.07 -77.39
C SER A 16 -7.52 -29.66 -76.90
N LEU A 17 -7.74 -28.63 -77.73
CA LEU A 17 -7.51 -27.24 -77.36
C LEU A 17 -8.52 -26.77 -76.29
N VAL A 18 -9.79 -27.15 -76.41
CA VAL A 18 -10.84 -26.82 -75.43
C VAL A 18 -10.55 -27.47 -74.08
N VAL A 19 -10.12 -28.73 -74.07
CA VAL A 19 -9.71 -29.42 -72.83
C VAL A 19 -8.47 -28.76 -72.23
N LEU A 20 -7.49 -28.37 -73.05
CA LEU A 20 -6.29 -27.68 -72.56
C LEU A 20 -6.64 -26.33 -71.92
N VAL A 21 -7.50 -25.53 -72.54
CA VAL A 21 -7.96 -24.25 -72.00
C VAL A 21 -8.77 -24.46 -70.72
N ALA A 22 -9.63 -25.48 -70.66
CA ALA A 22 -10.38 -25.81 -69.45
C ALA A 22 -9.45 -26.25 -68.30
N VAL A 23 -8.39 -27.02 -68.59
CA VAL A 23 -7.39 -27.43 -67.58
C VAL A 23 -6.56 -26.23 -67.10
N ILE A 24 -6.15 -25.32 -67.99
CA ILE A 24 -5.44 -24.09 -67.62
C ILE A 24 -6.33 -23.19 -66.76
N ALA A 25 -7.59 -22.99 -67.15
CA ALA A 25 -8.57 -22.24 -66.36
C ALA A 25 -8.83 -22.90 -64.99
N TRP A 26 -8.80 -24.23 -64.92
CA TRP A 26 -8.92 -24.98 -63.66
C TRP A 26 -7.64 -24.87 -62.79
N GLN A 27 -6.45 -24.78 -63.40
CA GLN A 27 -5.19 -24.56 -62.67
C GLN A 27 -5.06 -23.14 -62.12
N GLU A 28 -5.49 -22.11 -62.85
CA GLU A 28 -5.41 -20.71 -62.37
C GLU A 28 -6.49 -20.39 -61.31
N ASN A 29 -7.66 -21.05 -61.35
CA ASN A 29 -8.70 -20.91 -60.33
C ASN A 29 -8.40 -21.68 -59.02
N ARG A 30 -7.26 -22.37 -58.93
CA ARG A 30 -6.80 -23.07 -57.71
C ARG A 30 -5.74 -22.28 -56.92
N LEU A 31 -5.38 -21.07 -57.38
CA LEU A 31 -4.36 -20.21 -56.75
C LEU A 31 -4.90 -18.88 -56.19
N ILE A 32 -6.23 -18.75 -56.03
CA ILE A 32 -6.86 -17.69 -55.22
C ILE A 32 -7.67 -18.34 -54.10
N ASN A 33 -7.06 -19.27 -53.39
CA ASN A 33 -7.38 -19.45 -51.98
C ASN A 33 -6.53 -18.41 -51.24
N VAL A 34 -7.04 -17.18 -51.17
CA VAL A 34 -6.61 -16.26 -50.13
C VAL A 34 -7.09 -16.88 -48.84
N GLU A 35 -6.25 -17.73 -48.23
CA GLU A 35 -6.35 -17.96 -46.80
C GLU A 35 -6.31 -16.58 -46.17
N THR A 36 -7.46 -16.14 -45.67
CA THR A 36 -7.54 -15.06 -44.73
C THR A 36 -6.71 -15.49 -43.53
N VAL A 37 -5.42 -15.14 -43.53
CA VAL A 37 -4.60 -15.23 -42.34
C VAL A 37 -5.37 -14.46 -41.27
N PRO A 38 -5.81 -15.10 -40.18
CA PRO A 38 -6.47 -14.38 -39.12
C PRO A 38 -5.52 -13.28 -38.65
N PHE A 39 -6.05 -12.08 -38.43
CA PHE A 39 -5.33 -10.87 -38.03
C PHE A 39 -4.46 -11.03 -36.75
N SER A 40 -4.47 -12.20 -36.11
CA SER A 40 -3.74 -12.50 -34.88
C SER A 40 -2.25 -12.91 -35.07
N MET A 41 -1.65 -12.72 -36.25
CA MET A 41 -0.22 -13.05 -36.49
C MET A 41 0.64 -11.88 -36.96
N LEU A 42 0.15 -10.63 -36.91
CA LEU A 42 1.08 -9.49 -36.96
C LEU A 42 1.94 -9.55 -35.69
N PRO A 43 3.28 -9.65 -35.78
CA PRO A 43 4.11 -9.45 -34.60
C PRO A 43 3.77 -8.07 -34.09
N THR A 44 3.17 -7.99 -32.91
CA THR A 44 3.00 -6.73 -32.20
C THR A 44 4.39 -6.13 -32.14
N GLN A 45 4.61 -5.05 -32.90
CA GLN A 45 5.82 -4.25 -32.79
C GLN A 45 6.02 -4.04 -31.29
N PRO A 46 7.15 -4.45 -30.70
CA PRO A 46 7.36 -4.29 -29.27
C PRO A 46 7.31 -2.78 -29.02
N LYS A 47 6.17 -2.33 -28.51
CA LYS A 47 5.96 -0.95 -28.13
C LYS A 47 7.00 -0.70 -27.06
N ALA A 48 8.00 0.13 -27.39
CA ALA A 48 9.02 0.50 -26.44
C ALA A 48 8.31 1.22 -25.29
N CYS A 49 8.25 0.56 -24.14
CA CYS A 49 7.68 1.13 -22.93
C CYS A 49 8.72 2.03 -22.25
N THR A 50 8.25 3.01 -21.49
CA THR A 50 9.11 3.83 -20.66
C THR A 50 9.80 2.97 -19.60
N GLU A 51 11.06 3.30 -19.25
CA GLU A 51 11.88 2.57 -18.27
C GLU A 51 11.48 2.86 -16.80
N ASP A 52 10.20 3.11 -16.56
CA ASP A 52 9.70 3.36 -15.22
C ASP A 52 9.67 2.05 -14.42
N ALA A 53 10.05 2.13 -13.14
CA ALA A 53 9.95 1.02 -12.19
C ALA A 53 8.84 1.28 -11.17
N LYS A 54 7.94 0.31 -10.98
CA LYS A 54 7.01 0.27 -9.85
C LYS A 54 7.64 -0.56 -8.74
N ILE A 55 7.77 0.04 -7.56
CA ILE A 55 8.22 -0.67 -6.37
C ILE A 55 7.04 -1.46 -5.79
N CYS A 56 7.26 -2.74 -5.57
CA CYS A 56 6.33 -3.67 -4.94
C CYS A 56 6.46 -3.59 -3.41
N SER A 57 5.45 -4.09 -2.69
CA SER A 57 5.44 -4.07 -1.21
C SER A 57 6.58 -4.89 -0.58
N ASP A 58 7.18 -5.82 -1.33
CA ASP A 58 8.35 -6.61 -0.93
C ASP A 58 9.69 -5.92 -1.26
N GLY A 59 9.66 -4.70 -1.79
CA GLY A 59 10.85 -3.93 -2.19
C GLY A 59 11.41 -4.31 -3.57
N SER A 60 10.83 -5.30 -4.27
CA SER A 60 11.18 -5.59 -5.66
C SER A 60 10.69 -4.49 -6.59
N ALA A 61 11.29 -4.40 -7.79
CA ALA A 61 10.92 -3.43 -8.80
C ALA A 61 10.41 -4.16 -10.05
N VAL A 62 9.25 -3.76 -10.56
CA VAL A 62 8.69 -4.27 -11.81
C VAL A 62 8.61 -3.15 -12.84
N GLY A 63 9.03 -3.46 -14.08
CA GLY A 63 8.90 -2.56 -15.22
C GLY A 63 7.53 -2.69 -15.91
N ARG A 64 7.30 -1.83 -16.90
CA ARG A 64 6.16 -1.94 -17.81
C ARG A 64 6.37 -3.09 -18.81
N THR A 65 5.33 -3.85 -19.09
CA THR A 65 5.32 -5.00 -19.99
C THR A 65 4.01 -5.06 -20.79
N GLY A 66 3.99 -5.93 -21.80
CA GLY A 66 2.83 -6.20 -22.64
C GLY A 66 2.49 -5.10 -23.66
N PRO A 67 1.47 -5.33 -24.51
CA PRO A 67 1.11 -4.44 -25.61
C PRO A 67 0.60 -3.06 -25.14
N ASN A 68 0.13 -2.97 -23.89
CA ASN A 68 -0.40 -1.74 -23.30
C ASN A 68 0.61 -1.00 -22.41
N CYS A 69 1.85 -1.49 -22.25
CA CYS A 69 2.85 -0.93 -21.32
C CYS A 69 2.34 -0.79 -19.88
N GLU A 70 1.62 -1.81 -19.41
CA GLU A 70 1.15 -1.90 -18.03
C GLU A 70 2.29 -2.42 -17.15
N PHE A 71 2.35 -2.02 -15.87
CA PHE A 71 3.33 -2.62 -14.97
C PHE A 71 3.08 -4.13 -14.89
N ALA A 72 4.16 -4.92 -14.98
CA ALA A 72 4.06 -6.35 -14.70
C ALA A 72 3.44 -6.54 -13.32
N GLU A 73 2.69 -7.64 -13.13
CA GLU A 73 2.25 -8.01 -11.79
C GLU A 73 3.48 -8.08 -10.89
N CYS A 74 3.39 -7.46 -9.71
CA CYS A 74 4.40 -7.68 -8.69
C CYS A 74 4.55 -9.19 -8.50
N PRO A 75 5.78 -9.70 -8.28
CA PRO A 75 5.97 -11.11 -8.03
C PRO A 75 4.94 -11.57 -7.02
N LYS A 76 4.09 -12.54 -7.39
CA LYS A 76 3.28 -13.27 -6.41
C LYS A 76 4.26 -14.13 -5.64
N THR A 77 5.03 -13.49 -4.79
CA THR A 77 5.98 -14.16 -3.92
C THR A 77 5.11 -15.02 -3.01
N THR A 78 5.19 -16.33 -3.18
CA THR A 78 5.08 -17.30 -2.09
C THR A 78 6.24 -17.01 -1.11
N GLY A 79 6.24 -15.82 -0.53
CA GLY A 79 7.39 -15.12 -0.03
C GLY A 79 7.00 -14.19 1.09
N LEU A 80 8.00 -13.59 1.71
CA LEU A 80 7.99 -12.98 3.04
C LEU A 80 6.80 -12.06 3.36
N ALA A 81 6.15 -11.44 2.38
CA ALA A 81 4.90 -10.68 2.54
C ALA A 81 3.69 -11.52 3.03
N ASP A 82 3.69 -12.84 2.81
CA ASP A 82 2.71 -13.79 3.38
C ASP A 82 3.05 -14.20 4.83
N LYS A 83 4.23 -13.79 5.33
CA LYS A 83 4.71 -14.18 6.65
C LYS A 83 4.94 -13.03 7.61
N LEU A 84 5.36 -11.87 7.10
CA LEU A 84 5.67 -10.67 7.86
C LEU A 84 5.29 -9.43 7.05
N ILE A 85 4.53 -8.54 7.69
CA ILE A 85 4.12 -7.24 7.14
C ILE A 85 4.54 -6.18 8.16
N VAL A 86 5.48 -5.32 7.80
CA VAL A 86 5.89 -4.18 8.65
C VAL A 86 5.03 -2.98 8.31
N SER A 87 4.28 -2.47 9.29
CA SER A 87 3.44 -1.28 9.15
C SER A 87 4.23 0.00 9.42
N SER A 88 5.18 -0.04 10.35
CA SER A 88 6.08 1.08 10.67
C SER A 88 7.42 0.55 11.20
N PRO A 89 8.56 1.17 10.83
CA PRO A 89 8.69 2.21 9.82
C PRO A 89 8.47 1.67 8.40
N GLY A 90 8.27 2.56 7.43
CA GLY A 90 8.24 2.20 6.00
C GLY A 90 9.64 2.00 5.42
N ILE A 91 9.71 1.46 4.20
CA ILE A 91 10.96 1.32 3.44
C ILE A 91 11.61 2.70 3.26
N GLY A 92 12.88 2.82 3.62
CA GLY A 92 13.67 4.04 3.47
C GLY A 92 13.35 5.15 4.47
N ALA A 93 12.48 4.89 5.46
CA ALA A 93 12.11 5.88 6.46
C ALA A 93 13.33 6.36 7.27
N ALA A 94 13.33 7.63 7.65
CA ALA A 94 14.28 8.17 8.62
C ALA A 94 13.92 7.69 10.04
N ILE A 95 14.88 7.10 10.74
CA ILE A 95 14.68 6.57 12.09
C ILE A 95 15.70 7.14 13.08
N SER A 96 15.23 7.47 14.28
CA SER A 96 16.04 7.84 15.44
C SER A 96 15.85 6.84 16.57
N SER A 97 16.74 6.87 17.56
CA SER A 97 16.62 6.01 18.73
C SER A 97 15.73 6.65 19.82
N PRO A 98 14.79 5.89 20.41
CA PRO A 98 14.38 4.53 20.04
C PRO A 98 13.53 4.50 18.76
N VAL A 99 13.67 3.44 17.97
CA VAL A 99 12.77 3.17 16.84
C VAL A 99 11.66 2.24 17.30
N VAL A 100 10.41 2.66 17.09
CA VAL A 100 9.24 1.81 17.32
C VAL A 100 8.91 1.07 16.03
N VAL A 101 8.85 -0.25 16.10
CA VAL A 101 8.50 -1.12 14.97
C VAL A 101 7.14 -1.76 15.22
N THR A 102 6.28 -1.77 14.21
CA THR A 102 4.92 -2.31 14.29
C THR A 102 4.56 -3.04 13.02
N GLY A 103 3.66 -4.00 13.11
CA GLY A 103 3.24 -4.78 11.96
C GLY A 103 2.45 -6.01 12.34
N ARG A 104 2.40 -6.95 11.41
CA ARG A 104 1.76 -8.26 11.58
C ARG A 104 2.70 -9.35 11.12
N ALA A 105 2.79 -10.43 11.87
CA ALA A 105 3.54 -11.63 11.47
C ALA A 105 2.66 -12.86 11.65
N ARG A 106 2.88 -13.91 10.85
CA ARG A 106 2.27 -15.21 11.09
C ARG A 106 2.68 -15.68 12.49
N GLY A 107 1.78 -16.27 13.27
CA GLY A 107 2.08 -16.70 14.63
C GLY A 107 3.31 -17.63 14.75
N THR A 108 3.65 -18.34 13.68
CA THR A 108 4.89 -19.13 13.56
C THR A 108 6.19 -18.33 13.58
N TRP A 109 6.14 -17.00 13.51
CA TRP A 109 7.31 -16.12 13.70
C TRP A 109 7.71 -15.93 15.16
N PHE A 110 6.77 -16.17 16.08
CA PHE A 110 6.95 -15.90 17.50
C PHE A 110 7.39 -17.15 18.24
N PHE A 111 8.26 -16.94 19.23
CA PHE A 111 8.52 -17.89 20.30
C PHE A 111 8.42 -17.13 21.63
N GLU A 112 7.78 -17.74 22.62
CA GLU A 112 7.44 -17.06 23.89
C GLU A 112 6.71 -15.71 23.70
N GLY A 113 5.97 -15.57 22.60
CA GLY A 113 5.22 -14.36 22.27
C GLY A 113 6.07 -13.19 21.76
N SER A 114 7.31 -13.44 21.35
CA SER A 114 8.16 -12.40 20.75
C SER A 114 9.06 -12.93 19.64
N PHE A 115 9.72 -12.02 18.94
CA PHE A 115 10.82 -12.34 18.03
C PHE A 115 11.80 -11.14 17.95
N PRO A 116 13.08 -11.36 17.64
CA PRO A 116 14.10 -10.31 17.69
C PRO A 116 14.03 -9.33 16.50
N VAL A 117 14.27 -8.05 16.80
CA VAL A 117 14.47 -6.97 15.82
C VAL A 117 15.81 -6.29 16.10
N GLU A 118 16.65 -6.24 15.08
CA GLU A 118 18.01 -5.71 15.14
C GLU A 118 18.12 -4.44 14.26
N VAL A 119 18.95 -3.48 14.67
CA VAL A 119 19.28 -2.28 13.89
C VAL A 119 20.73 -2.39 13.45
N HIS A 120 20.98 -2.34 12.15
CA HIS A 120 22.31 -2.41 11.58
C HIS A 120 22.62 -1.16 10.78
N ASP A 121 23.87 -0.71 10.85
CA ASP A 121 24.37 0.32 9.96
C ASP A 121 24.67 -0.22 8.54
N SER A 122 24.96 0.65 7.56
CA SER A 122 25.20 0.20 6.18
C SER A 122 26.50 -0.59 6.02
N ASN A 123 27.39 -0.56 7.02
CA ASN A 123 28.57 -1.42 7.10
C ASN A 123 28.23 -2.80 7.70
N GLY A 124 26.97 -3.03 8.06
CA GLY A 124 26.47 -4.26 8.68
C GLY A 124 26.69 -4.34 10.19
N LYS A 125 27.21 -3.27 10.83
CA LYS A 125 27.45 -3.26 12.28
C LYS A 125 26.12 -3.22 13.02
N LEU A 126 25.90 -4.18 13.92
CA LEU A 126 24.78 -4.15 14.86
C LEU A 126 24.94 -2.97 15.83
N ILE A 127 23.95 -2.08 15.85
CA ILE A 127 23.96 -0.88 16.71
C ILE A 127 22.84 -0.87 17.75
N GLY A 128 21.86 -1.78 17.66
CA GLY A 128 20.82 -1.97 18.66
C GLY A 128 20.00 -3.24 18.40
N SER A 129 19.38 -3.80 19.43
CA SER A 129 18.51 -4.98 19.33
C SER A 129 17.49 -4.98 20.45
N ALA A 130 16.25 -5.37 20.15
CA ALA A 130 15.19 -5.58 21.13
C ALA A 130 14.12 -6.52 20.56
N PRO A 131 13.35 -7.23 21.42
CA PRO A 131 12.25 -8.06 20.96
C PRO A 131 11.06 -7.21 20.49
N ALA A 132 10.41 -7.65 19.41
CA ALA A 132 9.05 -7.28 19.07
C ALA A 132 8.08 -8.28 19.71
N GLN A 133 7.14 -7.77 20.50
CA GLN A 133 6.18 -8.56 21.27
C GLN A 133 4.86 -8.65 20.54
N PHE A 134 4.19 -9.79 20.67
CA PHE A 134 2.80 -9.97 20.27
C PHE A 134 1.88 -8.97 20.99
N VAL A 135 0.93 -8.41 20.24
CA VAL A 135 -0.09 -7.49 20.76
C VAL A 135 -1.47 -8.16 20.64
N PRO A 136 -2.07 -8.62 21.75
CA PRO A 136 -3.41 -9.19 21.74
C PRO A 136 -4.47 -8.11 21.50
N LYS A 137 -5.53 -8.45 20.75
CA LYS A 137 -6.72 -7.59 20.54
C LYS A 137 -7.81 -7.94 21.55
N SER A 138 -7.84 -9.17 22.06
CA SER A 138 -8.71 -9.60 23.16
C SER A 138 -7.99 -10.55 24.13
N ALA A 139 -8.64 -10.91 25.24
CA ALA A 139 -8.06 -11.81 26.25
C ALA A 139 -7.88 -13.25 25.74
N GLU A 140 -8.60 -13.62 24.69
CA GLU A 140 -8.59 -14.94 24.07
C GLU A 140 -7.55 -15.07 22.94
N ASP A 141 -6.97 -13.94 22.50
CA ASP A 141 -6.00 -13.95 21.40
C ASP A 141 -4.68 -14.58 21.82
N THR A 142 -4.11 -15.35 20.88
CA THR A 142 -2.82 -16.01 21.06
C THR A 142 -1.98 -15.90 19.81
N TRP A 143 -0.66 -15.79 20.01
CA TRP A 143 0.33 -15.88 18.94
C TRP A 143 0.55 -17.31 18.46
N MET A 144 0.08 -18.32 19.19
CA MET A 144 0.20 -19.74 18.82
C MET A 144 -0.78 -20.12 17.71
N THR A 145 -0.60 -19.53 16.53
CA THR A 145 -1.50 -19.66 15.38
C THR A 145 -0.73 -19.65 14.05
N THR A 146 -1.37 -20.12 12.99
CA THR A 146 -0.90 -19.93 11.61
C THR A 146 -1.39 -18.63 10.99
N GLU A 147 -2.27 -17.91 11.67
CA GLU A 147 -2.79 -16.63 11.18
C GLU A 147 -1.86 -15.46 11.50
N PHE A 148 -2.10 -14.33 10.84
CA PHE A 148 -1.42 -13.08 11.15
C PHE A 148 -1.87 -12.55 12.51
N VAL A 149 -0.90 -12.23 13.36
CA VAL A 149 -1.09 -11.53 14.63
C VAL A 149 -0.25 -10.26 14.66
N ASP A 150 -0.71 -9.27 15.44
CA ASP A 150 -0.07 -7.96 15.51
C ASP A 150 1.17 -8.00 16.42
N PHE A 151 2.20 -7.22 16.10
CA PHE A 151 3.40 -7.07 16.94
C PHE A 151 3.80 -5.61 17.14
N ARG A 152 4.51 -5.35 18.24
CA ARG A 152 5.18 -4.08 18.54
C ARG A 152 6.53 -4.30 19.20
N GLY A 153 7.55 -3.61 18.73
CA GLY A 153 8.87 -3.55 19.37
C GLY A 153 9.36 -2.11 19.52
N GLU A 154 10.23 -1.86 20.49
CA GLU A 154 10.92 -0.59 20.66
C GLU A 154 12.42 -0.86 20.78
N VAL A 155 13.18 -0.47 19.75
CA VAL A 155 14.61 -0.77 19.67
C VAL A 155 15.44 0.49 19.95
N LYS A 156 16.15 0.48 21.07
CA LYS A 156 17.19 1.48 21.36
C LYS A 156 18.46 1.09 20.61
N PHE A 157 19.16 2.07 20.05
CA PHE A 157 20.37 1.87 19.29
C PHE A 157 21.38 3.00 19.51
N SER A 158 22.66 2.64 19.45
CA SER A 158 23.81 3.52 19.58
C SER A 158 24.00 4.39 18.33
N GLN A 159 24.78 5.46 18.44
CA GLN A 159 25.01 6.39 17.33
C GLN A 159 25.55 5.64 16.09
N PRO A 160 24.86 5.73 14.94
CA PRO A 160 25.27 5.06 13.71
C PRO A 160 26.53 5.70 13.11
N THR A 161 27.34 4.90 12.43
CA THR A 161 28.55 5.38 11.73
C THR A 161 28.27 5.83 10.29
N THR A 162 27.06 5.55 9.80
CA THR A 162 26.61 5.79 8.43
C THR A 162 25.27 6.52 8.47
N SER A 163 24.90 7.19 7.38
CA SER A 163 23.61 7.88 7.24
C SER A 163 22.46 6.95 6.88
N GLU A 164 22.75 5.69 6.54
CA GLU A 164 21.79 4.68 6.12
C GLU A 164 22.08 3.34 6.80
N GLY A 165 21.08 2.47 6.85
CA GLY A 165 21.18 1.13 7.40
C GLY A 165 19.92 0.31 7.17
N TYR A 166 19.67 -0.67 8.03
CA TYR A 166 18.47 -1.49 7.95
C TYR A 166 18.01 -2.00 9.32
N LEU A 167 16.71 -2.24 9.42
CA LEU A 167 16.12 -3.08 10.47
C LEU A 167 16.10 -4.53 9.98
N LEU A 168 16.55 -5.45 10.83
CA LEU A 168 16.54 -6.88 10.57
C LEU A 168 15.57 -7.54 11.53
N PHE A 169 14.44 -8.01 11.00
CA PHE A 169 13.46 -8.82 11.73
C PHE A 169 13.84 -10.28 11.53
N LYS A 170 13.98 -11.06 12.60
CA LYS A 170 14.29 -12.49 12.48
C LYS A 170 13.18 -13.28 13.14
N LYS A 171 12.73 -14.34 12.47
CA LYS A 171 11.86 -15.34 13.07
C LYS A 171 12.58 -15.95 14.25
N ASP A 172 11.86 -16.11 15.36
CA ASP A 172 12.44 -16.76 16.52
C ASP A 172 12.46 -18.29 16.29
N ASN A 173 13.66 -18.86 16.35
CA ASN A 173 13.91 -20.25 16.02
C ASN A 173 14.72 -20.91 17.15
N PRO A 174 14.07 -21.32 18.25
CA PRO A 174 14.72 -21.90 19.42
C PRO A 174 15.39 -23.26 19.16
N SER A 175 15.16 -23.87 18.00
CA SER A 175 15.68 -25.20 17.64
C SER A 175 17.10 -25.19 17.07
N ASP A 176 17.70 -24.00 16.85
CA ASP A 176 18.97 -23.78 16.14
C ASP A 176 19.03 -24.41 14.73
N ASN A 177 17.90 -24.88 14.20
CA ASN A 177 17.82 -25.46 12.88
C ASN A 177 17.81 -24.36 11.82
N ARG A 178 18.97 -24.08 11.24
CA ARG A 178 19.17 -23.04 10.22
C ARG A 178 18.23 -23.13 9.01
N ALA A 179 17.66 -24.30 8.72
CA ALA A 179 16.66 -24.45 7.66
C ALA A 179 15.33 -23.73 7.95
N LEU A 180 15.08 -23.39 9.21
CA LEU A 180 13.88 -22.67 9.67
C LEU A 180 14.13 -21.17 9.89
N ASP A 181 15.37 -20.72 9.70
CA ASP A 181 15.74 -19.31 9.83
C ASP A 181 15.07 -18.51 8.72
N GLU A 182 14.32 -17.50 9.13
CA GLU A 182 13.74 -16.53 8.22
C GLU A 182 14.05 -15.13 8.74
N SER A 183 14.40 -14.23 7.83
CA SER A 183 14.65 -12.83 8.21
C SER A 183 14.18 -11.88 7.13
N PHE A 184 13.81 -10.68 7.57
CA PHE A 184 13.43 -9.56 6.71
C PHE A 184 14.34 -8.37 6.97
N LYS A 185 14.89 -7.80 5.90
CA LYS A 185 15.67 -6.57 5.95
C LYS A 185 14.82 -5.41 5.43
N LEU A 186 14.63 -4.41 6.27
CA LEU A 186 13.95 -3.17 5.93
C LEU A 186 14.97 -2.03 5.87
N PRO A 187 15.29 -1.49 4.68
CA PRO A 187 16.18 -0.35 4.55
C PRO A 187 15.63 0.88 5.28
N VAL A 188 16.51 1.64 5.95
CA VAL A 188 16.17 2.86 6.69
C VAL A 188 17.29 3.89 6.55
N LYS A 189 16.97 5.16 6.82
CA LYS A 189 17.95 6.23 6.94
C LYS A 189 18.15 6.58 8.41
N PHE A 190 19.40 6.77 8.81
CA PHE A 190 19.72 7.25 10.13
C PHE A 190 19.74 8.77 10.16
N GLY A 191 18.97 9.28 11.09
CA GLY A 191 18.86 10.69 11.37
C GLY A 191 17.73 10.84 12.36
N LYS A 192 17.67 11.96 13.08
CA LYS A 192 16.34 12.37 13.51
C LYS A 192 15.50 12.43 12.24
N ALA A 193 14.40 11.68 12.20
CA ALA A 193 13.24 12.18 11.49
C ALA A 193 13.19 13.66 11.90
N ASP A 194 13.42 14.59 10.95
CA ASP A 194 14.11 15.89 11.11
C ASP A 194 14.27 16.40 12.53
N ASP A 195 15.48 16.83 12.95
CA ASP A 195 15.73 17.37 14.30
C ASP A 195 14.54 18.13 14.90
N VAL A 196 13.71 17.41 15.65
CA VAL A 196 12.46 17.97 16.17
C VAL A 196 12.74 18.98 17.28
N SER A 197 14.01 19.25 17.61
CA SER A 197 14.40 20.33 18.51
C SER A 197 13.85 21.68 18.04
N ALA A 198 13.74 21.87 16.72
CA ALA A 198 13.17 23.07 16.11
C ALA A 198 11.64 23.01 16.01
N TRP A 199 11.04 21.82 16.11
CA TRP A 199 9.59 21.65 15.97
C TRP A 199 8.84 22.27 17.14
N LYS A 200 7.60 22.66 16.86
CA LYS A 200 6.74 23.32 17.82
C LYS A 200 5.92 22.27 18.57
N THR A 201 5.61 22.56 19.82
CA THR A 201 4.70 21.74 20.63
C THR A 201 3.32 22.36 20.66
N TYR A 202 2.30 21.58 20.31
CA TYR A 202 0.91 21.94 20.51
C TYR A 202 0.32 21.09 21.63
N ARG A 203 -0.27 21.75 22.63
CA ARG A 203 -0.92 21.09 23.76
C ARG A 203 -2.36 21.51 23.89
N ASN A 204 -3.27 20.55 23.80
CA ASN A 204 -4.68 20.76 24.09
C ASN A 204 -4.97 20.40 25.56
N LYS A 205 -5.15 21.41 26.40
CA LYS A 205 -5.46 21.21 27.84
C LYS A 205 -6.87 20.70 28.09
N LYS A 206 -7.82 20.97 27.18
CA LYS A 206 -9.24 20.57 27.34
C LYS A 206 -9.41 19.06 27.22
N TYR A 207 -8.77 18.47 26.21
CA TYR A 207 -8.87 17.04 25.89
C TYR A 207 -7.61 16.25 26.24
N GLY A 208 -6.59 16.92 26.78
CA GLY A 208 -5.43 16.29 27.40
C GLY A 208 -4.49 15.58 26.43
N PHE A 209 -4.20 16.17 25.27
CA PHE A 209 -3.26 15.61 24.30
C PHE A 209 -2.23 16.63 23.82
N GLU A 210 -1.13 16.12 23.27
CA GLU A 210 -0.04 16.90 22.71
C GLU A 210 0.49 16.27 21.42
N PHE A 211 0.89 17.14 20.48
CA PHE A 211 1.67 16.82 19.29
C PHE A 211 2.91 17.69 19.23
N ILE A 212 3.97 17.16 18.62
CA ILE A 212 5.10 17.94 18.12
C ILE A 212 4.97 18.00 16.60
N TYR A 213 5.05 19.21 16.01
CA TYR A 213 4.80 19.43 14.59
C TYR A 213 5.83 20.40 13.97
N PRO A 214 6.11 20.34 12.66
CA PRO A 214 7.21 21.07 12.05
C PRO A 214 7.13 22.58 12.25
N ALA A 215 8.30 23.20 12.47
CA ALA A 215 8.39 24.64 12.80
C ALA A 215 7.81 25.54 11.70
N GLY A 216 7.95 25.13 10.44
CA GLY A 216 7.48 25.86 9.26
C GLY A 216 5.96 25.78 9.04
N TRP A 217 5.25 24.92 9.78
CA TRP A 217 3.80 24.81 9.68
C TRP A 217 3.13 25.96 10.45
N GLU A 218 1.88 26.21 10.06
CA GLU A 218 1.01 27.18 10.71
C GLU A 218 0.67 26.76 12.15
N ALA A 219 0.32 27.76 12.96
CA ALA A 219 -0.20 27.50 14.29
C ALA A 219 -1.50 26.69 14.20
N PRO A 220 -1.66 25.57 14.96
CA PRO A 220 -2.85 24.75 14.86
C PRO A 220 -4.11 25.50 15.24
N GLU A 221 -5.17 25.34 14.46
CA GLU A 221 -6.42 26.06 14.62
C GLU A 221 -7.50 25.15 15.20
N ILE A 222 -8.15 25.58 16.29
CA ILE A 222 -9.31 24.87 16.82
C ILE A 222 -10.52 25.20 15.94
N LYS A 223 -11.15 24.17 15.40
CA LYS A 223 -12.39 24.25 14.64
C LYS A 223 -13.55 23.72 15.48
N SER A 224 -14.61 24.50 15.54
CA SER A 224 -15.91 24.03 16.05
C SER A 224 -16.64 23.26 14.94
N PRO A 225 -17.40 22.22 15.28
CA PRO A 225 -18.25 21.54 14.30
C PRO A 225 -19.24 22.53 13.70
N CYS A 226 -19.35 22.55 12.38
CA CYS A 226 -20.51 23.15 11.72
C CYS A 226 -21.70 22.17 11.77
N CYS A 227 -22.90 22.67 11.49
CA CYS A 227 -24.13 21.90 11.61
C CYS A 227 -24.06 20.54 10.89
N GLY A 228 -24.46 19.46 11.58
CA GLY A 228 -24.50 18.10 11.04
C GLY A 228 -23.24 17.27 11.27
N MET A 229 -22.12 17.87 11.72
CA MET A 229 -20.92 17.12 12.10
C MET A 229 -21.11 16.44 13.46
N ARG A 230 -20.52 15.26 13.64
CA ARG A 230 -20.61 14.45 14.87
C ARG A 230 -19.48 14.72 15.86
N PHE A 231 -18.33 15.22 15.39
CA PHE A 231 -17.23 15.58 16.31
C PHE A 231 -17.60 16.77 17.21
N GLU A 232 -17.12 16.78 18.45
CA GLU A 232 -17.32 17.89 19.41
C GLU A 232 -16.34 19.05 19.14
N SER A 233 -15.12 18.73 18.73
CA SER A 233 -14.07 19.71 18.41
C SER A 233 -13.07 19.11 17.44
N ALA A 234 -12.47 19.94 16.60
CA ALA A 234 -11.34 19.54 15.77
C ALA A 234 -10.15 20.49 15.95
N VAL A 235 -8.95 19.99 15.72
CA VAL A 235 -7.72 20.80 15.66
C VAL A 235 -7.07 20.59 14.30
N ALA A 236 -6.96 21.65 13.52
CA ALA A 236 -6.39 21.63 12.18
C ALA A 236 -4.90 22.03 12.22
N PHE A 237 -4.04 21.14 11.71
CA PHE A 237 -2.62 21.39 11.49
C PHE A 237 -2.40 21.52 9.98
N ARG A 238 -1.79 22.62 9.53
CA ARG A 238 -1.64 22.93 8.09
C ARG A 238 -0.22 23.40 7.79
N LYS A 239 0.30 23.01 6.63
CA LYS A 239 1.62 23.45 6.15
C LYS A 239 1.65 24.95 5.80
N SER A 240 0.56 25.50 5.23
CA SER A 240 0.51 26.89 4.74
C SER A 240 -0.93 27.44 4.77
N ARG A 241 -1.09 28.76 4.95
CA ARG A 241 -2.39 29.46 4.93
C ARG A 241 -2.84 29.90 3.53
N THR A 242 -2.39 29.29 2.43
CA THR A 242 -2.89 29.68 1.11
C THR A 242 -4.41 29.48 1.05
N LEU A 243 -5.13 30.50 0.56
CA LEU A 243 -6.59 30.53 0.38
C LEU A 243 -7.11 29.50 -0.64
N GLU A 244 -6.23 28.66 -1.18
CA GLU A 244 -6.62 27.52 -2.00
C GLU A 244 -7.03 26.38 -1.06
N GLU A 245 -8.21 25.83 -1.29
CA GLU A 245 -8.91 24.82 -0.47
C GLU A 245 -8.17 23.46 -0.32
N ASN A 246 -6.86 23.43 -0.61
CA ASN A 246 -6.01 22.25 -0.74
C ASN A 246 -4.77 22.25 0.17
N SER A 247 -4.70 23.10 1.21
CA SER A 247 -3.55 23.05 2.13
C SER A 247 -3.47 21.68 2.82
N SER A 248 -2.39 20.96 2.54
CA SER A 248 -2.12 19.68 3.18
C SER A 248 -1.75 19.82 4.66
N GLY A 249 -1.95 18.74 5.40
CA GLY A 249 -1.69 18.65 6.83
C GLY A 249 -2.49 17.53 7.47
N PHE A 250 -3.04 17.74 8.67
CA PHE A 250 -3.94 16.76 9.29
C PHE A 250 -4.90 17.42 10.27
N ASP A 251 -6.01 16.74 10.54
CA ASP A 251 -6.98 17.13 11.55
C ASP A 251 -6.98 16.13 12.71
N VAL A 252 -7.17 16.65 13.92
CA VAL A 252 -7.48 15.84 15.10
C VAL A 252 -8.93 16.10 15.46
N LYS A 253 -9.83 15.19 15.09
CA LYS A 253 -11.27 15.27 15.38
C LYS A 253 -11.58 14.48 16.64
N ILE A 254 -12.36 15.09 17.52
CA ILE A 254 -12.59 14.63 18.88
C ILE A 254 -14.07 14.32 19.03
N TYR A 255 -14.39 13.06 19.29
CA TYR A 255 -15.74 12.57 19.48
C TYR A 255 -15.95 12.19 20.93
N LYS A 256 -17.10 12.57 21.48
CA LYS A 256 -17.47 12.27 22.85
C LYS A 256 -18.35 11.01 22.90
N GLY A 257 -18.06 10.12 23.85
CA GLY A 257 -18.84 8.91 24.09
C GLY A 257 -18.58 7.77 23.11
N LEU A 258 -17.57 7.89 22.25
CA LEU A 258 -17.17 6.84 21.31
C LEU A 258 -15.88 6.16 21.79
N GLY A 259 -15.79 4.85 21.57
CA GLY A 259 -14.59 4.03 21.79
C GLY A 259 -13.93 3.57 20.49
N LEU A 260 -12.91 2.71 20.61
CA LEU A 260 -12.19 2.15 19.47
C LEU A 260 -13.01 1.14 18.66
N ASP A 261 -14.25 0.82 19.00
CA ASP A 261 -15.11 -0.04 18.16
C ASP A 261 -16.25 0.76 17.51
N ASP A 262 -16.29 2.07 17.75
CA ASP A 262 -17.36 2.98 17.37
C ASP A 262 -17.01 3.83 16.12
N GLN A 263 -15.98 3.47 15.34
CA GLN A 263 -15.50 4.29 14.20
C GLN A 263 -16.59 4.58 13.17
N ARG A 264 -17.54 3.67 12.99
CA ARG A 264 -18.67 3.86 12.06
C ARG A 264 -19.54 5.06 12.39
N PHE A 265 -19.46 5.57 13.62
CA PHE A 265 -20.20 6.73 14.08
C PHE A 265 -19.40 8.04 13.94
N THR A 266 -18.26 8.00 13.27
CA THR A 266 -17.40 9.18 13.03
C THR A 266 -17.65 9.76 11.64
N ASP A 267 -17.30 11.02 11.44
CA ASP A 267 -17.53 11.71 10.16
C ASP A 267 -16.56 11.26 9.05
N GLU A 268 -15.53 10.48 9.40
CA GLU A 268 -14.55 9.92 8.47
C GLU A 268 -15.10 8.70 7.72
N ILE A 269 -16.14 8.08 8.27
CA ILE A 269 -16.77 6.91 7.68
C ILE A 269 -18.06 7.35 7.00
N ALA A 270 -18.04 7.38 5.68
CA ALA A 270 -19.21 7.69 4.86
C ALA A 270 -19.65 6.45 4.09
N SER A 271 -20.95 6.13 4.13
CA SER A 271 -21.50 5.03 3.32
C SER A 271 -21.49 5.38 1.82
N THR A 272 -21.46 4.35 0.98
CA THR A 272 -21.59 4.44 -0.49
C THR A 272 -23.04 4.47 -0.97
N GLY A 273 -24.03 4.34 -0.06
CA GLY A 273 -25.47 4.30 -0.38
C GLY A 273 -26.34 3.92 0.83
N ASP A 274 -27.53 3.36 0.54
CA ASP A 274 -28.44 2.79 1.56
C ASP A 274 -27.71 1.68 2.32
N GLU A 275 -27.47 1.87 3.62
CA GLU A 275 -26.70 0.96 4.47
C GLU A 275 -27.21 -0.48 4.35
N PRO A 276 -26.46 -1.40 3.69
CA PRO A 276 -26.79 -2.81 3.79
C PRO A 276 -26.63 -3.21 5.25
N THR A 277 -27.65 -3.85 5.81
CA THR A 277 -27.60 -4.51 7.13
C THR A 277 -26.45 -5.52 7.26
N SER A 278 -25.76 -5.86 6.17
CA SER A 278 -24.59 -6.75 6.10
C SER A 278 -23.22 -6.07 6.21
N CYS A 279 -23.12 -4.74 6.34
CA CYS A 279 -21.82 -4.04 6.49
C CYS A 279 -21.23 -4.16 7.91
N GLU A 280 -21.61 -5.20 8.66
CA GLU A 280 -21.11 -5.44 10.01
C GLU A 280 -19.66 -5.94 9.99
N LYS A 281 -18.79 -5.15 10.66
CA LYS A 281 -17.46 -5.50 11.18
C LYS A 281 -16.33 -5.81 10.19
N ASN A 282 -16.61 -6.22 8.96
CA ASN A 282 -15.57 -6.81 8.09
C ASN A 282 -14.93 -5.87 7.05
N SER A 283 -15.44 -4.65 6.85
CA SER A 283 -14.91 -3.77 5.79
C SER A 283 -13.75 -2.87 6.23
N PHE A 284 -13.47 -2.76 7.53
CA PHE A 284 -12.36 -1.94 8.01
C PHE A 284 -11.12 -2.80 8.17
N LYS A 285 -10.12 -2.59 7.29
CA LYS A 285 -8.76 -3.08 7.58
C LYS A 285 -8.20 -2.22 8.70
N SER A 286 -8.45 -2.63 9.95
CA SER A 286 -7.90 -1.99 11.13
C SER A 286 -6.69 -2.75 11.67
N VAL A 287 -5.59 -2.04 11.89
CA VAL A 287 -4.41 -2.57 12.60
C VAL A 287 -4.39 -1.94 13.97
N THR A 288 -4.35 -2.77 15.02
CA THR A 288 -4.28 -2.24 16.37
C THR A 288 -2.81 -1.92 16.66
N VAL A 289 -2.50 -0.65 16.90
CA VAL A 289 -1.14 -0.20 17.16
C VAL A 289 -1.06 0.42 18.55
N GLY A 290 -0.11 -0.03 19.37
CA GLY A 290 0.17 0.62 20.65
C GLY A 290 1.00 1.90 20.44
N VAL A 291 0.50 3.05 20.87
CA VAL A 291 1.29 4.30 20.98
C VAL A 291 1.40 4.61 22.48
N ASP A 292 2.60 4.65 23.05
CA ASP A 292 2.83 4.97 24.48
C ASP A 292 1.89 4.28 25.49
N GLY A 293 1.58 3.01 25.27
CA GLY A 293 0.70 2.22 26.15
C GLY A 293 -0.80 2.42 25.94
N TYR A 294 -1.21 3.16 24.91
CA TYR A 294 -2.61 3.33 24.49
C TYR A 294 -2.93 2.44 23.30
N GLN A 295 -4.11 1.83 23.32
CA GLN A 295 -4.67 1.14 22.16
C GLN A 295 -5.03 2.19 21.10
N SER A 296 -4.66 1.93 19.85
CA SER A 296 -5.09 2.72 18.68
C SER A 296 -5.43 1.79 17.53
N LYS A 297 -6.22 2.28 16.57
CA LYS A 297 -6.48 1.61 15.30
C LYS A 297 -6.01 2.49 14.14
N GLU A 298 -5.24 1.93 13.21
CA GLU A 298 -5.06 2.50 11.87
C GLU A 298 -6.25 2.04 11.02
N ILE A 299 -7.06 2.96 10.50
CA ILE A 299 -8.19 2.65 9.62
C ILE A 299 -7.76 2.93 8.18
N TYR A 300 -7.93 1.93 7.33
CA TYR A 300 -7.61 2.02 5.92
C TYR A 300 -8.69 1.35 5.06
N ILE A 301 -9.37 2.16 4.25
CA ILE A 301 -10.44 1.77 3.34
C ILE A 301 -9.96 2.11 1.93
N LEU A 302 -9.77 1.07 1.12
CA LEU A 302 -9.35 1.18 -0.27
C LEU A 302 -10.53 1.60 -1.16
N GLY A 303 -10.26 2.33 -2.23
CA GLY A 303 -11.26 2.64 -3.25
C GLY A 303 -11.92 1.37 -3.81
N GLY A 304 -13.24 1.41 -3.96
CA GLY A 304 -14.04 0.27 -4.44
C GLY A 304 -14.58 -0.65 -3.34
N ASP A 305 -14.46 -0.27 -2.06
CA ASP A 305 -15.15 -0.97 -0.97
C ASP A 305 -16.68 -0.91 -1.16
N ALA A 306 -17.36 -2.03 -0.88
CA ALA A 306 -18.79 -2.16 -1.12
C ALA A 306 -19.64 -1.32 -0.16
N CYS A 307 -19.11 -0.98 1.02
CA CYS A 307 -19.85 -0.38 2.12
C CYS A 307 -19.47 1.08 2.36
N PHE A 308 -18.18 1.40 2.27
CA PHE A 308 -17.65 2.68 2.71
C PHE A 308 -16.84 3.37 1.62
N ARG A 309 -16.87 4.71 1.64
CA ARG A 309 -15.95 5.49 0.82
C ARG A 309 -14.52 5.30 1.31
N GLU A 310 -13.58 5.47 0.40
CA GLU A 310 -12.15 5.48 0.69
C GLU A 310 -11.80 6.38 1.88
N GLY A 311 -10.85 5.94 2.69
CA GLY A 311 -10.48 6.65 3.91
C GLY A 311 -9.19 6.13 4.52
N TYR A 312 -8.40 7.06 5.07
CA TYR A 312 -7.17 6.73 5.78
C TYR A 312 -7.01 7.65 6.99
N PHE A 313 -7.05 7.07 8.20
CA PHE A 313 -6.91 7.83 9.45
C PHE A 313 -6.54 6.92 10.62
N PHE A 314 -6.19 7.52 11.76
CA PHE A 314 -5.86 6.80 12.99
C PHE A 314 -6.84 7.15 14.10
N SER A 315 -7.34 6.15 14.81
CA SER A 315 -8.23 6.33 15.96
C SER A 315 -7.51 5.97 17.26
N ILE A 316 -7.60 6.83 18.26
CA ILE A 316 -7.09 6.59 19.62
C ILE A 316 -8.23 6.89 20.58
N ALA A 317 -8.49 6.05 21.59
CA ALA A 317 -9.54 6.32 22.58
C ALA A 317 -8.97 6.49 23.99
N ARG A 318 -9.49 7.46 24.74
CA ARG A 318 -9.17 7.66 26.16
C ARG A 318 -10.25 8.47 26.88
N ASN A 319 -10.55 8.10 28.12
CA ASN A 319 -11.43 8.85 29.03
C ASN A 319 -12.81 9.19 28.42
N GLY A 320 -13.39 8.26 27.65
CA GLY A 320 -14.69 8.46 27.00
C GLY A 320 -14.65 9.35 25.76
N TYR A 321 -13.48 9.61 25.20
CA TYR A 321 -13.30 10.30 23.92
C TYR A 321 -12.60 9.41 22.91
N LEU A 322 -12.99 9.56 21.64
CA LEU A 322 -12.30 9.02 20.47
C LEU A 322 -11.63 10.18 19.72
N PHE A 323 -10.36 10.01 19.39
CA PHE A 323 -9.54 10.96 18.66
C PHE A 323 -9.23 10.36 17.29
N ASN A 324 -9.80 10.93 16.24
CA ASN A 324 -9.45 10.58 14.86
C ASN A 324 -8.42 11.58 14.34
N ILE A 325 -7.25 11.06 13.95
CA ILE A 325 -6.14 11.80 13.37
C ILE A 325 -6.19 11.53 11.86
N VAL A 326 -6.65 12.54 11.12
CA VAL A 326 -7.05 12.45 9.71
C VAL A 326 -6.03 13.23 8.87
N PRO A 327 -5.07 12.56 8.20
CA PRO A 327 -4.18 13.24 7.27
C PRO A 327 -4.93 13.76 6.04
N ILE A 328 -4.45 14.88 5.51
CA ILE A 328 -5.04 15.58 4.35
C ILE A 328 -3.89 15.81 3.37
N PRO A 329 -3.68 14.93 2.38
CA PRO A 329 -2.61 15.10 1.40
C PRO A 329 -2.85 16.29 0.47
N GLU A 330 -1.83 16.68 -0.29
CA GLU A 330 -1.94 17.75 -1.29
C GLU A 330 -2.93 17.35 -2.39
N GLY A 331 -3.89 18.24 -2.70
CA GLY A 331 -4.98 17.97 -3.64
C GLY A 331 -6.26 17.38 -3.03
N GLY A 332 -6.31 17.22 -1.70
CA GLY A 332 -7.50 16.77 -0.98
C GLY A 332 -7.75 15.27 -1.08
N ASN A 333 -9.00 14.84 -0.83
CA ASN A 333 -9.42 13.44 -0.76
C ASN A 333 -10.23 12.97 -1.99
N GLU A 334 -10.11 13.63 -3.15
CA GLU A 334 -10.91 13.25 -4.34
C GLU A 334 -10.24 12.21 -5.26
N TYR A 335 -11.13 11.44 -5.91
CA TYR A 335 -11.00 10.65 -7.14
C TYR A 335 -10.81 9.12 -7.01
N VAL A 336 -11.85 8.42 -7.50
CA VAL A 336 -11.95 7.01 -7.92
C VAL A 336 -10.61 6.25 -7.96
N ASN A 337 -10.48 5.17 -7.17
CA ASN A 337 -9.26 4.37 -6.94
C ASN A 337 -8.18 5.06 -6.08
N TYR A 338 -8.57 5.99 -5.22
CA TYR A 338 -7.71 6.65 -4.25
C TYR A 338 -7.12 5.67 -3.22
N ASP A 339 -5.80 5.72 -3.05
CA ASP A 339 -5.05 5.08 -1.96
C ASP A 339 -4.54 6.16 -1.02
N GLY A 340 -5.34 6.48 0.00
CA GLY A 340 -5.02 7.55 0.94
C GLY A 340 -3.71 7.33 1.69
N LYS A 341 -3.32 6.07 1.95
CA LYS A 341 -2.05 5.77 2.61
C LYS A 341 -0.87 6.14 1.72
N LYS A 342 -0.95 5.78 0.44
CA LYS A 342 0.07 6.11 -0.56
C LYS A 342 0.17 7.61 -0.81
N GLU A 343 -0.95 8.32 -0.94
CA GLU A 343 -0.92 9.77 -1.19
C GLU A 343 -0.41 10.57 0.01
N VAL A 344 -0.71 10.12 1.24
CA VAL A 344 -0.13 10.70 2.47
C VAL A 344 1.37 10.47 2.52
N GLN A 345 1.85 9.25 2.23
CA GLN A 345 3.30 8.98 2.17
C GLN A 345 4.02 9.86 1.14
N LYS A 346 3.35 10.19 0.04
CA LYS A 346 3.92 10.99 -1.06
C LYS A 346 3.93 12.49 -0.77
N SER A 347 2.85 13.05 -0.22
CA SER A 347 2.66 14.51 -0.09
C SER A 347 2.81 15.05 1.34
N LEU A 348 2.75 14.15 2.33
CA LEU A 348 2.98 14.42 3.76
C LEU A 348 3.96 13.39 4.37
N PRO A 349 5.19 13.28 3.85
CA PRO A 349 6.17 12.32 4.35
C PRO A 349 6.48 12.46 5.85
N GLU A 350 6.32 13.65 6.41
CA GLU A 350 6.50 13.96 7.84
C GLU A 350 5.34 13.49 8.74
N PHE A 351 4.19 13.11 8.17
CA PHE A 351 2.98 12.82 8.96
C PHE A 351 3.17 11.67 9.95
N ASN A 352 3.79 10.57 9.53
CA ASN A 352 4.05 9.43 10.42
C ASN A 352 4.96 9.79 11.59
N GLN A 353 5.86 10.76 11.38
CA GLN A 353 6.71 11.29 12.44
C GLN A 353 5.91 12.19 13.38
N VAL A 354 5.06 13.08 12.86
CA VAL A 354 4.17 13.88 13.72
C VAL A 354 3.28 12.96 14.56
N LEU A 355 2.69 11.95 13.94
CA LEU A 355 1.85 10.95 14.59
C LEU A 355 2.57 10.22 15.72
N SER A 356 3.86 9.86 15.53
CA SER A 356 4.63 9.17 16.57
C SER A 356 4.94 10.05 17.79
N THR A 357 4.78 11.37 17.68
CA THR A 357 4.94 12.29 18.82
C THR A 357 3.66 12.48 19.63
N PHE A 358 2.53 11.91 19.17
CA PHE A 358 1.27 11.98 19.88
C PHE A 358 1.41 11.36 21.26
N LYS A 359 1.01 12.12 22.28
CA LYS A 359 0.84 11.58 23.63
C LYS A 359 -0.28 12.28 24.36
N PHE A 360 -0.90 11.55 25.26
CA PHE A 360 -1.80 12.16 26.22
C PHE A 360 -1.00 12.84 27.34
N THR A 361 -1.47 14.00 27.75
CA THR A 361 -0.93 14.72 28.90
C THR A 361 -1.57 14.19 30.19
N LYS A 362 -0.78 14.19 31.27
CA LYS A 362 -1.29 13.87 32.61
C LYS A 362 -2.31 14.89 33.10
#